data_AF-A0A3D9DV46-F1
#
_entry.id   AF-A0A3D9DV46-F1
#
_cell.length_a   1.000
_cell.length_b   1.000
_cell.length_c   1.000
_cell.angle_alpha   90.00
_cell.angle_beta   90.00
_cell.angle_gamma   90.00
#
_symmetry.space_group_name_H-M   'P 1'
#
loop_
_entity.id
_entity.type
_entity.pdbx_description
1 polymer ?
#
loop_
_entity_poly.entity_id
_entity_poly.type
_entity_poly.pdbx_seq_one_letter_code
_entity_poly.pdbx_strand_id
1 'polypeptide(L)'
;MKHSLLTALATTVLLGLGGCAWFGGGGDETASASTDTDAATQHAANDGVGSDEAKKACGANRLDALTDSLLDQDMRQQIVDQSGAQQFRVLATDTIRTMDYHEDRLNIHVNEQGVIQSFDCG
;
A
#
# COMPACT_ATOMS: atom_id res chain seq x y z
N MET A 1 -32.85 -3.69 14.89
CA MET A 1 -33.14 -2.53 15.77
C MET A 1 -32.96 -2.95 17.22
N LYS A 2 -32.22 -2.14 18.01
CA LYS A 2 -31.62 -2.44 19.34
C LYS A 2 -30.49 -3.45 19.20
N HIS A 3 -29.31 -3.31 19.80
CA HIS A 3 -28.99 -3.06 21.22
C HIS A 3 -27.90 -1.96 21.27
N SER A 4 -28.18 -0.74 21.76
CA SER A 4 -28.17 -0.30 23.16
C SER A 4 -26.83 -0.45 23.90
N LEU A 5 -26.24 0.74 24.14
CA LEU A 5 -25.59 1.22 25.37
C LEU A 5 -24.20 0.65 25.73
N LEU A 6 -23.15 1.47 25.63
CA LEU A 6 -22.62 2.35 26.68
C LEU A 6 -21.98 1.59 27.86
N THR A 7 -20.66 1.47 27.81
CA THR A 7 -19.85 1.40 29.04
C THR A 7 -18.54 2.13 28.83
N ALA A 8 -18.43 3.27 29.49
CA ALA A 8 -17.20 3.99 29.74
C ALA A 8 -16.37 3.24 30.79
N LEU A 9 -15.08 3.07 30.54
CA LEU A 9 -14.02 2.91 31.53
C LEU A 9 -12.76 3.50 30.88
N ALA A 10 -12.40 4.74 31.25
CA ALA A 10 -11.54 5.04 32.39
C ALA A 10 -10.07 4.67 32.14
N THR A 11 -9.34 5.68 31.68
CA THR A 11 -7.99 6.08 32.15
C THR A 11 -6.96 4.98 32.41
N THR A 12 -5.91 4.97 31.59
CA THR A 12 -4.54 4.90 32.14
C THR A 12 -3.57 5.68 31.27
N VAL A 13 -3.07 6.77 31.84
CA VAL A 13 -1.91 7.54 31.38
C VAL A 13 -0.66 6.72 31.63
N LEU A 14 0.27 6.68 30.67
CA LEU A 14 1.71 6.58 30.95
C LEU A 14 2.51 7.12 29.76
N LEU A 15 3.06 8.32 29.97
CA LEU A 15 4.08 8.95 29.15
C LEU A 15 5.37 8.09 29.19
N GLY A 16 5.90 7.75 28.03
CA GLY A 16 7.27 7.31 27.85
C GLY A 16 7.99 8.21 26.85
N LEU A 17 8.59 9.30 27.33
CA LEU A 17 9.61 10.04 26.57
C LEU A 17 10.94 9.30 26.74
N GLY A 18 11.40 8.63 25.69
CA GLY A 18 12.79 8.21 25.52
C GLY A 18 13.44 9.05 24.43
N GLY A 19 14.36 9.95 24.81
CA GLY A 19 15.20 10.70 23.90
C GLY A 19 16.68 10.33 24.04
N CYS A 20 17.44 10.60 22.96
CA CYS A 20 18.91 10.63 22.81
C CYS A 20 19.60 9.25 22.97
N ALA A 21 20.62 8.84 22.22
CA ALA A 21 21.73 9.55 21.60
C ALA A 21 22.48 8.50 20.71
N TRP A 22 23.12 8.86 19.59
CA TRP A 22 24.57 9.15 19.57
C TRP A 22 25.46 7.96 19.13
N PHE A 23 26.32 8.24 18.16
CA PHE A 23 27.44 7.42 17.65
C PHE A 23 27.05 6.09 17.01
N GLY A 24 27.59 5.72 15.86
CA GLY A 24 28.95 5.97 15.39
C GLY A 24 29.50 4.60 15.00
N GLY A 25 30.05 4.49 13.79
CA GLY A 25 30.58 3.21 13.32
C GLY A 25 30.83 3.24 11.83
N GLY A 26 31.86 3.99 11.43
CA GLY A 26 32.47 3.83 10.12
C GLY A 26 33.01 2.41 9.96
N GLY A 27 32.93 1.92 8.72
CA GLY A 27 33.58 0.71 8.27
C GLY A 27 33.98 0.92 6.81
N ASP A 28 35.17 1.46 6.63
CA ASP A 28 35.86 1.56 5.35
C ASP A 28 36.18 0.16 4.79
N GLU A 29 35.92 0.03 3.49
CA GLU A 29 36.77 -0.65 2.50
C GLU A 29 37.18 -2.10 2.77
N THR A 30 36.28 -3.03 2.46
CA THR A 30 36.72 -4.34 1.93
C THR A 30 36.85 -4.23 0.41
N ALA A 31 38.07 -3.96 -0.04
CA ALA A 31 38.48 -4.25 -1.40
C ALA A 31 38.38 -5.77 -1.65
N SER A 32 37.55 -6.16 -2.60
CA SER A 32 37.65 -7.45 -3.26
C SER A 32 37.56 -7.19 -4.75
N ALA A 33 38.73 -7.17 -5.38
CA ALA A 33 38.87 -7.32 -6.80
C ALA A 33 38.37 -8.72 -7.18
N SER A 34 37.41 -8.79 -8.09
CA SER A 34 37.23 -9.93 -8.99
C SER A 34 36.42 -9.49 -10.21
N THR A 35 37.19 -9.27 -11.27
CA THR A 35 36.96 -9.79 -12.63
C THR A 35 35.73 -9.27 -13.38
N ASP A 36 36.02 -8.39 -14.34
CA ASP A 36 35.25 -8.20 -15.57
C ASP A 36 34.86 -9.56 -16.18
N THR A 37 33.57 -9.85 -16.24
CA THR A 37 33.00 -10.82 -17.18
C THR A 37 31.60 -10.33 -17.55
N ASP A 38 31.47 -9.96 -18.83
CA ASP A 38 30.25 -9.71 -19.59
C ASP A 38 29.44 -8.44 -19.29
N ALA A 39 30.06 -7.27 -19.51
CA ALA A 39 29.35 -6.04 -19.84
C ALA A 39 28.99 -5.99 -21.34
N ALA A 40 28.08 -6.86 -21.77
CA ALA A 40 27.36 -6.68 -23.02
C ALA A 40 25.88 -7.02 -22.79
N THR A 41 25.05 -5.98 -22.94
CA THR A 41 23.58 -6.04 -22.95
C THR A 41 22.89 -6.12 -21.60
N GLN A 42 22.87 -5.02 -20.84
CA GLN A 42 21.67 -4.61 -20.08
C GLN A 42 21.55 -3.08 -20.11
N HIS A 43 21.36 -2.55 -21.31
CA HIS A 43 20.70 -1.26 -21.51
C HIS A 43 19.28 -1.55 -22.00
N ALA A 44 18.44 -2.06 -21.09
CA ALA A 44 17.01 -2.24 -21.32
C ALA A 44 16.27 -1.76 -20.06
N ALA A 45 15.85 -0.49 -20.11
CA ALA A 45 14.74 0.12 -19.37
C ALA A 45 14.40 -0.47 -17.98
N ASN A 46 14.98 0.13 -16.94
CA ASN A 46 14.58 -0.07 -15.54
C ASN A 46 13.35 0.79 -15.16
N ASP A 47 12.27 0.75 -15.96
CA ASP A 47 11.08 1.59 -15.74
C ASP A 47 9.77 0.80 -15.53
N GLY A 48 9.80 -0.54 -15.53
CA GLY A 48 8.57 -1.37 -15.53
C GLY A 48 8.43 -2.47 -14.47
N VAL A 49 9.52 -2.98 -13.91
CA VAL A 49 9.52 -4.22 -13.08
C VAL A 49 9.14 -3.97 -11.60
N GLY A 50 8.87 -2.72 -11.22
CA GLY A 50 8.37 -2.41 -9.88
C GLY A 50 6.83 -2.43 -9.82
N SER A 51 6.19 -1.97 -10.89
CA SER A 51 4.76 -1.65 -10.89
C SER A 51 3.87 -2.88 -10.99
N ASP A 52 4.30 -3.90 -11.76
CA ASP A 52 3.53 -5.12 -11.92
C ASP A 52 3.63 -6.01 -10.67
N GLU A 53 4.82 -6.10 -10.08
CA GLU A 53 5.09 -6.79 -8.82
C GLU A 53 4.34 -6.13 -7.66
N ALA A 54 4.37 -4.80 -7.57
CA ALA A 54 3.60 -4.06 -6.58
C ALA A 54 2.09 -4.29 -6.73
N LYS A 55 1.55 -4.24 -7.96
CA LYS A 55 0.13 -4.55 -8.23
C LYS A 55 -0.26 -5.96 -7.85
N LYS A 56 0.66 -6.94 -7.97
CA LYS A 56 0.43 -8.33 -7.57
C LYS A 56 0.35 -8.48 -6.04
N ALA A 57 1.06 -7.65 -5.27
CA ALA A 57 1.13 -7.74 -3.80
C ALA A 57 -0.24 -7.54 -3.14
N CYS A 58 -0.91 -6.41 -3.40
CA CYS A 58 -2.28 -6.19 -2.90
C CYS A 58 -3.36 -6.77 -3.83
N GLY A 59 -2.99 -7.30 -5.00
CA GLY A 59 -3.91 -7.95 -5.93
C GLY A 59 -4.73 -7.02 -6.84
N ALA A 60 -4.31 -5.76 -7.00
CA ALA A 60 -4.99 -4.78 -7.85
C ALA A 60 -5.18 -5.28 -9.30
N ASN A 61 -4.21 -6.02 -9.84
CA ASN A 61 -4.25 -6.56 -11.21
C ASN A 61 -5.37 -7.60 -11.45
N ARG A 62 -6.02 -8.11 -10.40
CA ARG A 62 -7.14 -9.06 -10.51
C ARG A 62 -8.49 -8.36 -10.69
N LEU A 63 -8.54 -7.05 -10.48
CA LEU A 63 -9.78 -6.29 -10.34
C LEU A 63 -10.14 -5.43 -11.55
N ASP A 64 -9.33 -5.42 -12.61
CA ASP A 64 -9.53 -4.54 -13.77
C ASP A 64 -10.95 -4.66 -14.38
N ALA A 65 -11.53 -5.85 -14.34
CA ALA A 65 -12.89 -6.13 -14.81
C ALA A 65 -14.01 -5.48 -13.97
N LEU A 66 -13.69 -4.95 -12.79
CA LEU A 66 -14.63 -4.30 -11.88
C LEU A 66 -14.64 -2.76 -12.02
N THR A 67 -13.77 -2.23 -12.89
CA THR A 67 -13.76 -0.81 -13.24
C THR A 67 -15.10 -0.42 -13.88
N ASP A 68 -15.48 0.86 -13.79
CA ASP A 68 -16.75 1.41 -14.27
C ASP A 68 -18.01 0.85 -13.58
N SER A 69 -17.85 0.11 -12.48
CA SER A 69 -18.95 -0.37 -11.64
C SER A 69 -19.16 0.50 -10.40
N LEU A 70 -20.40 0.53 -9.88
CA LEU A 70 -20.71 1.25 -8.64
C LEU A 70 -20.12 0.50 -7.43
N LEU A 71 -19.47 1.24 -6.52
CA LEU A 71 -18.89 0.68 -5.30
C LEU A 71 -19.92 0.55 -4.17
N ASP A 72 -20.83 -0.41 -4.30
CA ASP A 72 -21.77 -0.80 -3.25
C ASP A 72 -21.17 -1.85 -2.27
N GLN A 73 -21.99 -2.39 -1.37
CA GLN A 73 -21.52 -3.37 -0.36
C GLN A 73 -21.13 -4.72 -0.98
N ASP A 74 -21.89 -5.19 -1.96
CA ASP A 74 -21.63 -6.47 -2.61
C ASP A 74 -20.35 -6.38 -3.45
N MET A 75 -20.17 -5.26 -4.16
CA MET A 75 -18.95 -4.96 -4.90
C MET A 75 -17.73 -4.89 -3.98
N ARG A 76 -17.85 -4.30 -2.78
CA ARG A 76 -16.75 -4.27 -1.80
C ARG A 76 -16.35 -5.67 -1.36
N GLN A 77 -17.32 -6.54 -1.08
CA GLN A 77 -17.03 -7.92 -0.70
C GLN A 77 -16.33 -8.65 -1.85
N GLN A 78 -16.83 -8.50 -3.07
CA GLN A 78 -16.22 -9.08 -4.26
C GLN A 78 -14.78 -8.59 -4.47
N ILE A 79 -14.50 -7.31 -4.24
CA ILE A 79 -13.15 -6.73 -4.32
C ILE A 79 -12.23 -7.37 -3.27
N VAL A 80 -12.68 -7.51 -2.02
CA VAL A 80 -11.88 -8.14 -0.96
C VAL A 80 -11.56 -9.59 -1.33
N ASP A 81 -12.56 -10.35 -1.76
CA ASP A 81 -12.41 -11.78 -2.10
C ASP A 81 -11.47 -12.00 -3.30
N GLN A 82 -11.53 -11.13 -4.31
CA GLN A 82 -10.68 -11.24 -5.50
C GLN A 82 -9.27 -10.65 -5.31
N SER A 83 -9.15 -9.57 -4.54
CA SER A 83 -7.86 -8.93 -4.29
C SER A 83 -7.00 -9.71 -3.31
N GLY A 84 -7.59 -10.31 -2.28
CA GLY A 84 -6.83 -10.89 -1.17
C GLY A 84 -6.00 -9.87 -0.37
N ALA A 85 -6.27 -8.56 -0.55
CA ALA A 85 -5.59 -7.51 0.19
C ALA A 85 -5.92 -7.59 1.69
N GLN A 86 -4.95 -7.33 2.56
CA GLN A 86 -5.20 -7.31 4.02
C GLN A 86 -6.02 -6.10 4.44
N GLN A 87 -5.88 -5.00 3.70
CA GLN A 87 -6.55 -3.74 3.96
C GLN A 87 -6.88 -3.05 2.65
N PHE A 88 -8.00 -2.33 2.61
CA PHE A 88 -8.35 -1.48 1.49
C PHE A 88 -8.76 -0.08 1.94
N ARG A 89 -8.60 0.90 1.06
CA ARG A 89 -9.00 2.30 1.26
C ARG A 89 -9.72 2.80 0.02
N VAL A 90 -10.83 3.49 0.23
CA VAL A 90 -11.56 4.17 -0.85
C VAL A 90 -11.09 5.61 -0.95
N LEU A 91 -10.74 6.04 -2.17
CA LEU A 91 -10.24 7.36 -2.50
C LEU A 91 -11.21 8.04 -3.47
N ALA A 92 -11.86 9.13 -3.05
CA ALA A 92 -12.57 9.99 -3.98
C ALA A 92 -11.59 10.99 -4.63
N THR A 93 -11.96 11.50 -5.80
CA THR A 93 -11.13 12.37 -6.66
C THR A 93 -10.47 13.56 -5.94
N ASP A 94 -11.15 14.15 -4.95
CA ASP A 94 -10.74 15.39 -4.30
C ASP A 94 -10.06 15.17 -2.94
N THR A 95 -9.87 13.91 -2.53
CA THR A 95 -9.55 13.69 -1.14
C THR A 95 -8.06 13.82 -0.85
N ILE A 96 -7.72 14.70 0.08
CA ILE A 96 -6.34 14.93 0.52
C ILE A 96 -5.84 13.77 1.38
N ARG A 97 -4.66 13.24 1.02
CA ARG A 97 -4.00 12.10 1.69
C ARG A 97 -2.53 12.39 1.92
N THR A 98 -1.94 11.75 2.94
CA THR A 98 -0.49 11.61 3.06
C THR A 98 0.00 10.57 2.05
N MET A 99 1.24 10.71 1.58
CA MET A 99 1.85 9.83 0.56
C MET A 99 2.55 8.61 1.18
N ASP A 100 2.03 8.11 2.30
CA ASP A 100 2.60 6.94 2.98
C ASP A 100 2.22 5.66 2.22
N TYR A 101 3.24 4.97 1.72
CA TYR A 101 3.12 3.75 0.93
C TYR A 101 3.01 2.50 1.80
N HIS A 102 2.02 1.65 1.51
CA HIS A 102 1.81 0.33 2.10
C HIS A 102 1.54 -0.70 0.99
N GLU A 103 2.51 -1.60 0.77
CA GLU A 103 2.44 -2.61 -0.30
C GLU A 103 1.22 -3.54 -0.22
N ASP A 104 0.75 -3.84 0.99
CA ASP A 104 -0.39 -4.72 1.23
C ASP A 104 -1.76 -4.01 1.20
N ARG A 105 -1.78 -2.68 0.93
CA ARG A 105 -3.01 -1.90 0.88
C ARG A 105 -3.51 -1.75 -0.53
N LEU A 106 -4.77 -2.12 -0.74
CA LEU A 106 -5.50 -1.79 -1.96
C LEU A 106 -6.12 -0.38 -1.86
N ASN A 107 -5.79 0.50 -2.78
CA ASN A 107 -6.52 1.74 -2.99
C ASN A 107 -7.58 1.55 -4.09
N ILE A 108 -8.81 1.97 -3.81
CA ILE A 108 -9.94 1.94 -4.73
C ILE A 108 -10.28 3.39 -5.07
N HIS A 109 -10.00 3.84 -6.29
CA HIS A 109 -10.36 5.18 -6.72
C HIS A 109 -11.79 5.20 -7.21
N VAL A 110 -12.56 6.16 -6.73
CA VAL A 110 -13.95 6.37 -7.14
C VAL A 110 -14.16 7.82 -7.58
N ASN A 111 -15.04 8.00 -8.56
CA ASN A 111 -15.50 9.33 -8.92
C ASN A 111 -16.57 9.85 -7.93
N GLU A 112 -17.09 11.05 -8.18
CA GLU A 112 -18.10 11.72 -7.35
C GLU A 112 -19.42 10.93 -7.21
N GLN A 113 -19.70 10.03 -8.15
CA GLN A 113 -20.88 9.16 -8.16
C GLN A 113 -20.62 7.81 -7.47
N GLY A 114 -19.41 7.58 -6.96
CA GLY A 114 -19.02 6.31 -6.35
C GLY A 114 -18.72 5.19 -7.35
N VAL A 115 -18.55 5.53 -8.64
CA VAL A 115 -18.14 4.58 -9.67
C VAL A 115 -16.63 4.39 -9.60
N ILE A 116 -16.19 3.14 -9.67
CA ILE A 116 -14.78 2.73 -9.60
C ILE A 116 -14.06 3.18 -10.86
N GLN A 117 -12.97 3.92 -10.68
CA GLN A 117 -12.14 4.43 -11.77
C GLN A 117 -10.85 3.64 -11.96
N SER A 118 -10.25 3.15 -10.87
CA SER A 118 -9.00 2.39 -10.92
C SER A 118 -8.68 1.73 -9.57
N PHE A 119 -7.70 0.83 -9.62
CA PHE A 119 -7.11 0.17 -8.46
C PHE A 119 -5.58 0.34 -8.48
N ASP A 120 -4.99 0.58 -7.31
CA ASP A 120 -3.54 0.54 -7.11
C ASP A 120 -3.17 -0.03 -5.74
N CYS A 121 -1.91 -0.40 -5.59
CA CYS A 121 -1.35 -0.79 -4.30
C CYS A 121 -0.54 0.37 -3.72
N GLY A 122 -0.75 0.67 -2.43
CA GLY A 122 0.00 1.72 -1.73
C GLY A 122 -0.71 2.36 -0.56
#